data_AF-A0A8S1E8A4-F1
#
_entry.id   AF-A0A8S1E8A4-F1
#
_cell.length_a   1.000
_cell.length_b   1.000
_cell.length_c   1.000
_cell.angle_alpha   90.00
_cell.angle_beta   90.00
_cell.angle_gamma   90.00
#
_symmetry.space_group_name_H-M   'P 1'
#
loop_
_entity.id
_entity.type
_entity.pdbx_description
1 polymer ?
#
loop_
_entity_poly.entity_id
_entity_poly.type
_entity_poly.pdbx_seq_one_letter_code
_entity_poly.pdbx_strand_id
1 'polypeptide(L)'
;MATQFVNEESDFDFVFFPKIPEMRRRYLRDFHSNPSFKQNFMSTFMKVIERESEKLGVPVTKVVELSRLRVPLLIVRFESGLSMDIQFPDENYHAIRNTHLIKCYKKCDDRFTYLFLWLRNICDKLEIRNSKYGLLSSYHLLLLVVHFLQSEQALSPWPVLPVLAKSHNSLVSAEVKIDKVAEMIRDDSIDIEWTSHNKMSIGELIVRFIDYYYHFNAAKEAIYIEKGLALKRKQAFGDVRLQIIDPYSPSSVCRSPYATSAFFDAIRFIRGQFKQGRMIDSFPEVPEAARFKRETQFARWRTQMADKIVF
;
A
#
# COMPACT_ATOMS: atom_id res chain seq x y z
N MET A 1 11.00 11.98 -3.91
CA MET A 1 9.84 11.25 -3.37
C MET A 1 9.26 10.39 -4.50
N ALA A 2 9.26 9.06 -4.37
CA ALA A 2 9.11 8.16 -5.53
C ALA A 2 7.69 8.05 -6.11
N THR A 3 6.65 8.19 -5.28
CA THR A 3 5.25 8.10 -5.71
C THR A 3 4.49 9.42 -5.58
N GLN A 4 5.00 10.35 -4.76
CA GLN A 4 4.37 11.64 -4.39
C GLN A 4 3.01 11.50 -3.70
N PHE A 5 2.66 10.30 -3.20
CA PHE A 5 1.53 10.14 -2.30
C PHE A 5 2.00 10.43 -0.88
N VAL A 6 1.71 11.63 -0.37
CA VAL A 6 2.06 12.02 1.00
C VAL A 6 1.30 11.12 2.00
N ASN A 7 2.02 10.50 2.93
CA ASN A 7 1.47 9.70 4.02
C ASN A 7 1.42 10.56 5.29
N GLU A 8 0.32 10.55 6.04
CA GLU A 8 0.20 11.35 7.27
C GLU A 8 0.95 10.71 8.46
N GLU A 9 1.39 9.45 8.34
CA GLU A 9 2.05 8.73 9.44
C GLU A 9 3.59 8.76 9.39
N SER A 10 4.16 8.98 8.21
CA SER A 10 5.61 9.07 7.95
C SER A 10 5.83 10.08 6.83
N ASP A 11 6.69 11.08 7.04
CA ASP A 11 6.97 12.07 6.01
C ASP A 11 7.88 11.47 4.91
N PHE A 12 8.78 10.56 5.33
CA PHE A 12 9.72 9.91 4.44
C PHE A 12 9.91 8.42 4.77
N ASP A 13 9.61 7.57 3.79
CA ASP A 13 9.93 6.15 3.84
C ASP A 13 11.22 5.87 3.05
N PHE A 14 12.20 5.27 3.71
CA PHE A 14 13.47 4.85 3.13
C PHE A 14 13.65 3.35 3.18
N VAL A 15 14.39 2.82 2.20
CA VAL A 15 14.85 1.44 2.18
C VAL A 15 16.37 1.45 2.17
N PHE A 16 16.98 0.80 3.15
CA PHE A 16 18.43 0.67 3.19
C PHE A 16 18.91 -0.20 2.02
N PHE A 17 19.77 0.36 1.16
CA PHE A 17 20.21 -0.27 -0.09
C PHE A 17 21.72 -0.09 -0.30
N PRO A 18 22.55 -1.08 0.10
CA PRO A 18 23.99 -1.04 -0.19
C PRO A 18 24.25 -1.03 -1.70
N LYS A 19 24.96 -0.02 -2.22
CA LYS A 19 25.14 0.14 -3.68
C LYS A 19 26.04 -0.92 -4.32
N ILE A 20 27.05 -1.42 -3.61
CA ILE A 20 28.03 -2.39 -4.14
C ILE A 20 27.43 -3.81 -4.04
N PRO A 21 27.25 -4.55 -5.16
CA PRO A 21 26.55 -5.84 -5.16
C PRO A 21 27.15 -6.91 -4.24
N GLU A 22 28.48 -7.03 -4.17
CA GLU A 22 29.17 -7.99 -3.29
C GLU A 22 28.89 -7.66 -1.81
N MET A 23 29.01 -6.39 -1.45
CA MET A 23 28.74 -5.92 -0.09
C MET A 23 27.27 -6.07 0.27
N ARG A 24 26.36 -5.83 -0.68
CA ARG A 24 24.92 -6.01 -0.51
C ARG A 24 24.57 -7.46 -0.15
N ARG A 25 25.09 -8.43 -0.92
CA ARG A 25 24.85 -9.86 -0.66
C ARG A 25 25.38 -10.28 0.71
N ARG A 26 26.60 -9.87 1.05
CA ARG A 26 27.18 -10.13 2.37
C ARG A 26 26.35 -9.53 3.50
N TYR A 27 25.97 -8.25 3.36
CA TYR A 27 25.13 -7.55 4.32
C TYR A 27 23.79 -8.26 4.54
N LEU A 28 23.07 -8.60 3.46
CA LEU A 28 21.77 -9.24 3.55
C LEU A 28 21.86 -10.57 4.30
N ARG A 29 22.84 -11.41 3.94
CA ARG A 29 23.09 -12.67 4.63
C ARG A 29 23.37 -12.45 6.12
N ASP A 30 24.33 -11.58 6.44
CA ASP A 30 24.76 -11.37 7.82
C ASP A 30 23.63 -10.72 8.65
N PHE A 31 22.87 -9.77 8.08
CA PHE A 31 21.74 -9.08 8.71
C PHE A 31 20.57 -10.02 9.02
N HIS A 32 20.23 -10.94 8.13
CA HIS A 32 19.09 -11.83 8.32
C HIS A 32 19.44 -13.11 9.09
N SER A 33 20.68 -13.60 9.00
CA SER A 33 21.11 -14.83 9.67
C SER A 33 21.72 -14.63 11.05
N ASN A 34 22.20 -13.42 11.41
CA ASN A 34 22.87 -13.15 12.68
C ASN A 34 22.11 -12.07 13.49
N PRO A 35 21.34 -12.45 14.53
CA PRO A 35 20.60 -11.51 15.37
C PRO A 35 21.48 -10.45 16.06
N SER A 36 22.68 -10.84 16.52
CA SER A 36 23.61 -9.92 17.17
C SER A 36 24.16 -8.89 16.18
N PHE A 37 24.49 -9.32 14.96
CA PHE A 37 24.88 -8.40 13.90
C PHE A 37 23.74 -7.44 13.55
N LYS A 38 22.51 -7.95 13.39
CA LYS A 38 21.32 -7.13 13.12
C LYS A 38 21.14 -6.02 14.16
N GLN A 39 21.13 -6.38 15.44
CA GLN A 39 20.96 -5.43 16.54
C GLN A 39 22.09 -4.41 16.61
N ASN A 40 23.35 -4.86 16.52
CA ASN A 40 24.51 -3.97 16.52
C ASN A 40 24.52 -3.03 15.31
N PHE A 41 24.13 -3.53 14.14
CA PHE A 41 24.05 -2.74 12.91
C PHE A 41 22.98 -1.66 13.04
N MET A 42 21.76 -2.00 13.46
CA MET A 42 20.67 -1.03 13.63
C MET A 42 21.01 0.02 14.71
N SER A 43 21.60 -0.39 15.83
CA SER A 43 22.06 0.54 16.88
C SER A 43 23.17 1.48 16.39
N THR A 44 24.12 0.97 15.60
CA THR A 44 25.17 1.80 15.02
C THR A 44 24.59 2.78 14.00
N PHE A 45 23.66 2.31 13.16
CA PHE A 45 22.98 3.14 12.16
C PHE A 45 22.21 4.29 12.83
N MET A 46 21.50 4.00 13.93
CA MET A 46 20.83 5.01 14.76
C MET A 46 21.80 6.07 15.28
N LYS A 47 22.92 5.67 15.90
CA LYS A 47 23.92 6.62 16.42
C LYS A 47 24.50 7.53 15.33
N VAL A 48 24.67 6.99 14.12
CA VAL A 48 25.12 7.80 12.97
C VAL A 48 24.05 8.82 12.60
N ILE A 49 22.77 8.43 12.53
CA ILE A 49 21.68 9.37 12.25
C ILE A 49 21.64 10.48 13.29
N GLU A 50 21.61 10.15 14.59
CA GLU A 50 21.57 11.13 15.68
C GLU A 50 22.71 12.14 15.56
N ARG A 51 23.94 11.64 15.38
CA ARG A 51 25.13 12.48 15.25
C ARG A 51 25.08 13.40 14.03
N GLU A 52 24.67 12.90 12.86
CA GLU A 52 24.61 13.76 11.67
C GLU A 52 23.42 14.73 11.72
N SER A 53 22.31 14.33 12.34
CA SER A 53 21.13 15.19 12.52
C SER A 53 21.41 16.37 13.44
N GLU A 54 22.18 16.14 14.51
CA GLU A 54 22.64 17.19 15.42
C GLU A 54 23.51 18.23 14.71
N LYS A 55 24.45 17.79 13.86
CA LYS A 55 25.28 18.69 13.03
C LYS A 55 24.47 19.54 12.06
N LEU A 56 23.34 19.02 11.58
CA LEU A 56 22.43 19.73 10.68
C LEU A 56 21.47 20.68 11.41
N GLY A 57 21.51 20.73 12.76
CA GLY A 57 20.60 21.55 13.56
C GLY A 57 19.17 21.03 13.58
N VAL A 58 18.96 19.74 13.29
CA VAL A 58 17.64 19.10 13.29
C VAL A 58 17.70 17.92 14.26
N PRO A 59 17.71 18.15 15.58
CA PRO A 59 17.94 17.07 16.54
C PRO A 59 16.82 16.03 16.51
N VAL A 60 17.20 14.79 16.81
CA VAL A 60 16.28 13.65 16.93
C VAL A 60 15.65 13.68 18.32
N THR A 61 14.32 13.61 18.39
CA THR A 61 13.57 13.56 19.65
C THR A 61 13.28 12.14 20.11
N LYS A 62 13.06 11.22 19.17
CA LYS A 62 12.74 9.84 19.48
C LYS A 62 13.19 8.90 18.37
N VAL A 63 13.75 7.76 18.78
CA VAL A 63 14.01 6.63 17.89
C VAL A 63 13.28 5.39 18.41
N VAL A 64 12.66 4.64 17.50
CA VAL A 64 12.05 3.35 17.80
C VAL A 64 12.65 2.29 16.89
N GLU A 65 13.36 1.33 17.49
CA GLU A 65 13.90 0.18 16.78
C GLU A 65 12.92 -1.00 16.85
N LEU A 66 12.50 -1.49 15.69
CA LEU A 66 11.60 -2.63 15.54
C LEU A 66 12.30 -3.76 14.78
N SER A 67 13.36 -4.32 15.37
CA SER A 67 14.23 -5.32 14.73
C SER A 67 13.62 -6.72 14.61
N ARG A 68 12.54 -7.00 15.36
CA ARG A 68 11.82 -8.29 15.38
C ARG A 68 10.71 -8.39 14.33
N LEU A 69 10.40 -7.30 13.63
CA LEU A 69 9.43 -7.33 12.54
C LEU A 69 9.93 -8.21 11.41
N ARG A 70 8.98 -8.72 10.61
CA ARG A 70 9.30 -9.44 9.37
C ARG A 70 10.21 -8.62 8.45
N VAL A 71 9.95 -7.32 8.35
CA VAL A 71 10.84 -6.34 7.73
C VAL A 71 11.26 -5.39 8.84
N PRO A 72 12.50 -5.48 9.35
CA PRO A 72 12.98 -4.60 10.40
C PRO A 72 12.84 -3.13 10.02
N LEU A 73 12.37 -2.32 10.98
CA LEU A 73 12.03 -0.91 10.78
C LEU A 73 12.69 -0.06 11.86
N LEU A 74 13.22 1.09 11.47
CA LEU A 74 13.67 2.14 12.37
C LEU A 74 12.82 3.38 12.14
N ILE A 75 12.12 3.84 13.17
CA ILE A 75 11.31 5.05 13.13
C ILE A 75 12.07 6.15 13.87
N VAL A 76 12.37 7.25 13.17
CA VAL A 76 13.09 8.40 13.70
C VAL A 76 12.15 9.60 13.69
N ARG A 77 12.03 10.30 14.81
CA ARG A 77 11.27 11.54 14.95
C ARG A 77 12.21 12.68 15.28
N PHE A 78 12.00 13.81 14.61
CA PHE A 78 12.81 15.01 14.77
C PHE A 78 12.07 16.06 15.59
N GLU A 79 12.80 17.04 16.12
CA GLU A 79 12.20 18.17 16.84
C GLU A 79 11.35 19.06 15.92
N SER A 80 11.68 19.09 14.64
CA SER A 80 10.89 19.77 13.61
C SER A 80 9.47 19.21 13.41
N GLY A 81 9.14 18.09 14.06
CA GLY A 81 7.89 17.35 13.86
C GLY A 81 7.95 16.33 12.72
N LEU A 82 9.02 16.34 11.92
CA LEU A 82 9.21 15.36 10.85
C LEU A 82 9.44 13.95 11.40
N SER A 83 9.07 12.96 10.61
CA SER A 83 9.30 11.54 10.88
C SER A 83 9.84 10.79 9.67
N MET A 84 10.76 9.87 9.95
CA MET A 84 11.45 9.06 8.97
C MET A 84 11.36 7.59 9.34
N ASP A 85 10.92 6.78 8.39
CA ASP A 85 10.77 5.34 8.52
C ASP A 85 11.80 4.64 7.63
N ILE A 86 12.76 3.93 8.22
CA ILE A 86 13.85 3.27 7.49
C ILE A 86 13.70 1.76 7.59
N GLN A 87 13.40 1.13 6.45
CA GLN A 87 13.24 -0.31 6.33
C GLN A 87 14.57 -0.99 5.96
N PHE A 88 14.85 -2.12 6.60
CA PHE A 88 15.96 -3.00 6.25
C PHE A 88 15.40 -4.24 5.54
N PRO A 89 15.46 -4.27 4.19
CA PRO A 89 14.70 -5.23 3.39
C PRO A 89 15.32 -6.64 3.38
N ASP A 90 14.55 -7.61 2.90
CA ASP A 90 15.04 -8.92 2.49
C ASP A 90 15.66 -8.87 1.08
N GLU A 91 16.12 -10.03 0.59
CA GLU A 91 16.78 -10.14 -0.71
C GLU A 91 15.87 -9.82 -1.90
N ASN A 92 14.54 -9.85 -1.70
CA ASN A 92 13.57 -9.63 -2.76
C ASN A 92 13.23 -8.15 -2.93
N TYR A 93 13.57 -7.30 -1.94
CA TYR A 93 13.37 -5.84 -1.98
C TYR A 93 11.94 -5.43 -2.39
N HIS A 94 10.93 -6.08 -1.78
CA HIS A 94 9.52 -5.86 -2.14
C HIS A 94 9.11 -4.38 -2.13
N ALA A 95 9.53 -3.62 -1.12
CA ALA A 95 9.19 -2.20 -1.02
C ALA A 95 9.68 -1.37 -2.24
N ILE A 96 10.89 -1.66 -2.74
CA ILE A 96 11.46 -1.01 -3.93
C ILE A 96 10.65 -1.41 -5.17
N ARG A 97 10.40 -2.71 -5.36
CA ARG A 97 9.64 -3.22 -6.52
C ARG A 97 8.21 -2.70 -6.54
N ASN A 98 7.52 -2.70 -5.40
CA ASN A 98 6.17 -2.18 -5.25
C ASN A 98 6.13 -0.68 -5.58
N THR A 99 7.11 0.09 -5.11
CA THR A 99 7.24 1.51 -5.42
C THR A 99 7.38 1.73 -6.93
N HIS A 100 8.22 0.94 -7.60
CA HIS A 100 8.38 1.01 -9.06
C HIS A 100 7.08 0.65 -9.79
N LEU A 101 6.42 -0.44 -9.40
CA LEU A 101 5.16 -0.89 -9.99
C LEU A 101 4.08 0.20 -9.94
N ILE A 102 3.90 0.83 -8.77
CA ILE A 102 2.94 1.92 -8.60
C ILE A 102 3.35 3.16 -9.40
N LYS A 103 4.65 3.47 -9.50
CA LYS A 103 5.16 4.55 -10.36
C LYS A 103 4.79 4.30 -11.83
N CYS A 104 4.92 3.07 -12.31
CA CYS A 104 4.52 2.70 -13.67
C CYS A 104 3.00 2.86 -13.87
N TYR A 105 2.16 2.39 -12.96
CA TYR A 105 0.71 2.58 -13.07
C TYR A 105 0.29 4.05 -13.06
N LYS A 106 0.95 4.90 -12.26
CA LYS A 106 0.73 6.36 -12.24
C LYS A 106 1.00 7.01 -13.59
N LYS A 107 1.98 6.49 -14.36
CA LYS A 107 2.30 6.99 -15.69
C LYS A 107 1.32 6.53 -16.78
N CYS A 108 0.60 5.44 -16.56
CA CYS A 108 -0.34 4.91 -17.56
C CYS A 108 -1.59 5.80 -17.75
N ASP A 109 -2.19 6.28 -16.66
CA ASP A 109 -3.45 7.05 -16.71
C ASP A 109 -3.67 7.82 -15.40
N ASP A 110 -3.86 9.15 -15.48
CA ASP A 110 -4.05 10.01 -14.30
C ASP A 110 -5.27 9.61 -13.45
N ARG A 111 -6.26 8.94 -14.04
CA ARG A 111 -7.46 8.51 -13.32
C ARG A 111 -7.15 7.50 -12.21
N PHE A 112 -6.04 6.78 -12.31
CA PHE A 112 -5.51 5.97 -11.22
C PHE A 112 -5.24 6.79 -9.96
N THR A 113 -4.52 7.90 -10.13
CA THR A 113 -4.15 8.81 -9.04
C THR A 113 -5.41 9.41 -8.41
N TYR A 114 -6.35 9.89 -9.23
CA TYR A 114 -7.58 10.51 -8.74
C TYR A 114 -8.46 9.53 -7.96
N LEU A 115 -8.67 8.32 -8.49
CA LEU A 115 -9.47 7.29 -7.80
C LEU A 115 -8.79 6.83 -6.49
N PHE A 116 -7.46 6.70 -6.48
CA PHE A 116 -6.71 6.38 -5.26
C PHE A 116 -6.83 7.49 -4.21
N LEU A 117 -6.64 8.77 -4.58
CA LEU A 117 -6.73 9.88 -3.63
C LEU A 117 -8.14 10.01 -3.05
N TRP A 118 -9.18 9.82 -3.87
CA TRP A 118 -10.56 9.75 -3.40
C TRP A 118 -10.73 8.61 -2.40
N LEU A 119 -10.34 7.38 -2.76
CA LEU A 119 -10.50 6.20 -1.90
C LEU A 119 -9.75 6.37 -0.58
N ARG A 120 -8.53 6.88 -0.64
CA ARG A 120 -7.71 7.18 0.54
C ARG A 120 -8.42 8.16 1.47
N ASN A 121 -8.87 9.30 0.95
CA ASN A 121 -9.58 10.30 1.75
C ASN A 121 -10.83 9.70 2.43
N ILE A 122 -11.63 8.93 1.69
CA ILE A 122 -12.81 8.27 2.27
C ILE A 122 -12.40 7.28 3.36
N CYS A 123 -11.41 6.41 3.10
CA CYS A 123 -10.94 5.44 4.09
C CYS A 123 -10.39 6.08 5.36
N ASP A 124 -9.72 7.24 5.23
CA ASP A 124 -9.21 8.03 6.36
C ASP A 124 -10.35 8.62 7.18
N LYS A 125 -11.33 9.29 6.53
CA LYS A 125 -12.48 9.87 7.22
C LYS A 125 -13.33 8.81 7.94
N LEU A 126 -13.43 7.60 7.37
CA LEU A 126 -14.14 6.46 7.97
C LEU A 126 -13.33 5.71 9.03
N GLU A 127 -12.03 6.02 9.20
CA GLU A 127 -11.09 5.37 10.12
C GLU A 127 -10.93 3.86 9.86
N ILE A 128 -10.82 3.49 8.58
CA ILE A 128 -10.62 2.10 8.14
C ILE A 128 -9.24 1.86 7.52
N ARG A 129 -8.34 2.86 7.56
CA ARG A 129 -6.92 2.74 7.20
C ARG A 129 -6.07 2.97 8.46
N ASN A 130 -5.35 1.93 8.87
CA ASN A 130 -4.29 1.98 9.89
C ASN A 130 -3.63 0.60 9.99
N SER A 131 -2.59 0.35 9.19
CA SER A 131 -2.00 -1.01 9.10
C SER A 131 -1.33 -1.47 10.39
N LYS A 132 -0.92 -0.55 11.27
CA LYS A 132 -0.33 -0.88 12.59
C LYS A 132 -1.32 -1.61 13.49
N TYR A 133 -2.62 -1.35 13.33
CA TYR A 133 -3.70 -2.07 14.05
C TYR A 133 -4.38 -3.14 13.18
N GLY A 134 -3.72 -3.58 12.11
CA GLY A 134 -4.23 -4.64 11.24
C GLY A 134 -5.37 -4.21 10.31
N LEU A 135 -5.54 -2.91 10.02
CA LEU A 135 -6.43 -2.44 8.95
C LEU A 135 -5.72 -2.36 7.59
N LEU A 136 -6.39 -1.75 6.61
CA LEU A 136 -5.83 -1.44 5.31
C LEU A 136 -4.62 -0.51 5.44
N SER A 137 -3.64 -0.71 4.57
CA SER A 137 -2.52 0.20 4.34
C SER A 137 -2.78 0.97 3.05
N SER A 138 -2.02 2.04 2.81
CA SER A 138 -2.08 2.78 1.53
C SER A 138 -1.77 1.86 0.34
N TYR A 139 -0.87 0.88 0.50
CA TYR A 139 -0.57 -0.09 -0.55
C TYR A 139 -1.74 -1.03 -0.85
N HIS A 140 -2.49 -1.46 0.18
CA HIS A 140 -3.72 -2.24 -0.05
C HIS A 140 -4.73 -1.46 -0.90
N LEU A 141 -4.93 -0.17 -0.60
CA LEU A 141 -5.83 0.69 -1.38
C LEU A 141 -5.34 0.87 -2.83
N LEU A 142 -4.04 1.12 -3.03
CA LEU A 142 -3.45 1.21 -4.37
C LEU A 142 -3.72 -0.05 -5.19
N LEU A 143 -3.52 -1.24 -4.61
CA LEU A 143 -3.76 -2.50 -5.33
C LEU A 143 -5.24 -2.76 -5.62
N LEU A 144 -6.17 -2.33 -4.76
CA LEU A 144 -7.60 -2.41 -5.05
C LEU A 144 -7.97 -1.51 -6.23
N VAL A 145 -7.43 -0.29 -6.27
CA VAL A 145 -7.62 0.63 -7.40
C VAL A 145 -6.99 0.07 -8.69
N VAL A 146 -5.75 -0.43 -8.62
CA VAL A 146 -5.08 -1.07 -9.77
C VAL A 146 -5.94 -2.21 -10.31
N HIS A 147 -6.37 -3.13 -9.44
CA HIS A 147 -7.21 -4.26 -9.82
C HIS A 147 -8.49 -3.81 -10.52
N PHE A 148 -9.25 -2.90 -9.90
CA PHE A 148 -10.49 -2.39 -10.48
C PHE A 148 -10.27 -1.76 -11.86
N LEU A 149 -9.23 -0.93 -12.01
CA LEU A 149 -8.98 -0.20 -13.25
C LEU A 149 -8.40 -1.07 -14.36
N GLN A 150 -7.69 -2.16 -14.05
CA GLN A 150 -7.12 -3.06 -15.06
C GLN A 150 -8.01 -4.28 -15.39
N SER A 151 -9.08 -4.51 -14.61
CA SER A 151 -9.89 -5.72 -14.73
C SER A 151 -11.09 -5.55 -15.64
N GLU A 152 -11.16 -6.38 -16.69
CA GLU A 152 -12.33 -6.47 -17.56
C GLU A 152 -13.58 -7.05 -16.85
N GLN A 153 -13.39 -7.73 -15.71
CA GLN A 153 -14.49 -8.16 -14.85
C GLN A 153 -15.16 -6.98 -14.14
N ALA A 154 -14.44 -5.88 -13.96
CA ALA A 154 -14.93 -4.66 -13.30
C ALA A 154 -15.35 -3.59 -14.30
N LEU A 155 -14.60 -3.43 -15.39
CA LEU A 155 -14.81 -2.42 -16.41
C LEU A 155 -14.92 -3.04 -17.80
N SER A 156 -16.06 -2.84 -18.45
CA SER A 156 -16.35 -3.33 -19.80
C SER A 156 -16.86 -2.17 -20.67
N PRO A 157 -16.51 -2.11 -21.97
CA PRO A 157 -15.68 -3.06 -22.72
C PRO A 157 -14.17 -2.89 -22.56
N TRP A 158 -13.70 -1.76 -22.01
CA TRP A 158 -12.27 -1.44 -21.94
C TRP A 158 -11.81 -1.16 -20.50
N PRO A 159 -10.65 -1.70 -20.08
CA PRO A 159 -10.01 -1.30 -18.84
C PRO A 159 -9.40 0.11 -18.97
N VAL A 160 -9.15 0.74 -17.83
CA VAL A 160 -8.44 2.01 -17.73
C VAL A 160 -6.93 1.79 -17.74
N LEU A 161 -6.45 0.80 -16.99
CA LEU A 161 -5.03 0.46 -16.85
C LEU A 161 -4.67 -0.82 -17.61
N PRO A 162 -3.42 -0.96 -18.07
CA PRO A 162 -2.92 -2.23 -18.59
C PRO A 162 -2.66 -3.21 -17.45
N VAL A 163 -2.60 -4.50 -17.77
CA VAL A 163 -1.93 -5.47 -16.89
C VAL A 163 -0.43 -5.41 -17.16
N LEU A 164 0.30 -4.62 -16.36
CA LEU A 164 1.74 -4.35 -16.59
C LEU A 164 2.60 -5.61 -16.60
N ALA A 165 2.27 -6.62 -15.78
CA ALA A 165 3.02 -7.89 -15.75
C ALA A 165 2.96 -8.66 -17.09
N LYS A 166 1.93 -8.41 -17.91
CA LYS A 166 1.75 -9.01 -19.24
C LYS A 166 2.31 -8.14 -20.35
N SER A 167 2.00 -6.84 -20.32
CA SER A 167 2.35 -5.89 -21.39
C SER A 167 3.77 -5.33 -21.28
N HIS A 168 4.27 -5.15 -20.06
CA HIS A 168 5.53 -4.45 -19.76
C HIS A 168 6.41 -5.29 -18.80
N ASN A 169 6.48 -6.60 -19.03
CA ASN A 169 7.17 -7.55 -18.15
C ASN A 169 8.64 -7.18 -17.90
N SER A 170 9.33 -6.64 -18.90
CA SER A 170 10.73 -6.18 -18.81
C SER A 170 10.96 -5.03 -17.82
N LEU A 171 9.90 -4.31 -17.43
CA LEU A 171 9.94 -3.23 -16.44
C LEU A 171 9.57 -3.74 -15.05
N VAL A 172 8.54 -4.57 -14.94
CA VAL A 172 7.92 -4.90 -13.65
C VAL A 172 8.13 -6.34 -13.17
N SER A 173 8.81 -7.21 -13.93
CA SER A 173 9.03 -8.60 -13.52
C SER A 173 9.88 -8.72 -12.25
N ALA A 174 9.59 -9.77 -11.46
CA ALA A 174 10.42 -10.15 -10.32
C ALA A 174 11.87 -10.49 -10.73
N GLU A 175 12.08 -10.93 -11.97
CA GLU A 175 13.39 -11.29 -12.53
C GLU A 175 14.25 -10.07 -12.88
N VAL A 176 13.67 -8.86 -12.95
CA VAL A 176 14.45 -7.65 -13.22
C VAL A 176 15.42 -7.42 -12.06
N LYS A 177 16.71 -7.28 -12.37
CA LYS A 177 17.76 -7.01 -11.37
C LYS A 177 17.40 -5.78 -10.54
N ILE A 178 17.54 -5.90 -9.22
CA ILE A 178 17.09 -4.85 -8.31
C ILE A 178 17.83 -3.51 -8.49
N ASP A 179 19.09 -3.54 -8.93
CA ASP A 179 19.85 -2.32 -9.28
C ASP A 179 19.15 -1.52 -10.38
N LYS A 180 18.72 -2.22 -11.45
CA LYS A 180 17.98 -1.61 -12.55
C LYS A 180 16.63 -1.06 -12.08
N VAL A 181 15.92 -1.78 -11.21
CA VAL A 181 14.66 -1.26 -10.62
C VAL A 181 14.92 0.00 -9.81
N ALA A 182 15.98 0.03 -9.00
CA ALA A 182 16.34 1.19 -8.20
C ALA A 182 16.73 2.41 -9.08
N GLU A 183 17.40 2.19 -10.21
CA GLU A 183 17.66 3.22 -11.23
C GLU A 183 16.36 3.73 -11.85
N MET A 184 15.47 2.82 -12.26
CA MET A 184 14.19 3.17 -12.88
C MET A 184 13.26 3.96 -11.96
N ILE A 185 13.33 3.75 -10.64
CA ILE A 185 12.58 4.57 -9.67
C ILE A 185 13.06 6.02 -9.66
N ARG A 186 14.35 6.26 -9.89
CA ARG A 186 14.93 7.63 -9.93
C ARG A 186 14.76 8.29 -11.29
N ASP A 187 14.53 7.50 -12.33
CA ASP A 187 14.35 7.99 -13.68
C ASP A 187 12.89 8.35 -13.97
N ASP A 188 12.63 9.64 -14.13
CA ASP A 188 11.30 10.14 -14.51
C ASP A 188 11.06 10.13 -16.01
N SER A 189 12.07 9.83 -16.84
CA SER A 189 11.95 9.76 -18.31
C SER A 189 11.36 8.45 -18.84
N ILE A 190 11.22 7.42 -18.00
CA ILE A 190 10.63 6.13 -18.42
C ILE A 190 9.21 6.36 -18.94
N ASP A 191 9.02 6.16 -20.23
CA ASP A 191 7.69 6.18 -20.84
C ASP A 191 7.04 4.80 -20.73
N ILE A 192 5.72 4.77 -20.52
CA ILE A 192 4.93 3.54 -20.51
C ILE A 192 3.96 3.64 -21.68
N GLU A 193 4.22 2.86 -22.73
CA GLU A 193 3.38 2.83 -23.93
C GLU A 193 2.00 2.24 -23.60
N TRP A 194 1.06 3.12 -23.25
CA TRP A 194 -0.32 2.77 -22.98
C TRP A 194 -1.26 3.91 -23.38
N THR A 195 -2.42 3.55 -23.94
CA THR A 195 -3.50 4.50 -24.18
C THR A 195 -4.82 3.85 -23.82
N SER A 196 -5.53 4.46 -22.86
CA SER A 196 -6.83 3.95 -22.46
C SER A 196 -7.93 4.27 -23.48
N HIS A 197 -8.64 3.22 -23.91
CA HIS A 197 -9.85 3.35 -24.71
C HIS A 197 -11.10 3.60 -23.86
N ASN A 198 -11.01 3.43 -22.54
CA ASN A 198 -12.09 3.72 -21.61
C ASN A 198 -12.30 5.23 -21.49
N LYS A 199 -13.54 5.71 -21.69
CA LYS A 199 -13.91 7.13 -21.64
C LYS A 199 -14.71 7.54 -20.40
N MET A 200 -14.84 6.64 -19.41
CA MET A 200 -15.54 6.95 -18.17
C MET A 200 -14.81 8.06 -17.41
N SER A 201 -15.58 9.01 -16.91
CA SER A 201 -15.15 10.05 -16.00
C SER A 201 -14.76 9.47 -14.63
N ILE A 202 -14.06 10.26 -13.82
CA ILE A 202 -13.73 9.85 -12.44
C ILE A 202 -14.97 9.59 -11.60
N GLY A 203 -16.01 10.41 -11.73
CA GLY A 203 -17.27 10.20 -11.00
C GLY A 203 -17.91 8.85 -11.32
N GLU A 204 -17.96 8.48 -12.61
CA GLU A 204 -18.48 7.17 -13.04
C GLU A 204 -17.62 6.02 -12.52
N LEU A 205 -16.28 6.16 -12.57
CA LEU A 205 -15.37 5.15 -12.04
C LEU A 205 -15.51 4.96 -10.53
N ILE A 206 -15.73 6.03 -9.77
CA ILE A 206 -15.99 5.97 -8.32
C ILE A 206 -17.27 5.17 -8.02
N VAL A 207 -18.37 5.47 -8.73
CA VAL A 207 -19.65 4.76 -8.55
C VAL A 207 -19.48 3.28 -8.90
N ARG A 208 -18.81 2.97 -10.01
CA ARG A 208 -18.53 1.59 -10.44
C ARG A 208 -17.57 0.87 -9.52
N PHE A 209 -16.59 1.55 -8.93
CA PHE A 209 -15.68 0.96 -7.94
C PHE A 209 -16.45 0.46 -6.73
N ILE A 210 -17.34 1.30 -6.18
CA ILE A 210 -18.19 0.92 -5.05
C ILE A 210 -19.13 -0.22 -5.42
N ASP A 211 -19.76 -0.18 -6.59
CA ASP A 211 -20.67 -1.25 -7.00
C ASP A 211 -19.94 -2.58 -7.28
N TYR A 212 -18.76 -2.55 -7.89
CA TYR A 212 -17.92 -3.74 -8.11
C TYR A 212 -17.55 -4.40 -6.79
N TYR A 213 -16.98 -3.64 -5.85
CA TYR A 213 -16.57 -4.19 -4.56
C TYR A 213 -17.75 -4.54 -3.65
N TYR A 214 -18.93 -3.95 -3.84
CA TYR A 214 -20.13 -4.38 -3.13
C TYR A 214 -20.55 -5.81 -3.51
N HIS A 215 -20.33 -6.21 -4.77
CA HIS A 215 -20.65 -7.55 -5.27
C HIS A 215 -19.48 -8.54 -5.15
N PHE A 216 -18.27 -8.07 -4.89
CA PHE A 216 -17.07 -8.91 -4.77
C PHE A 216 -17.17 -9.87 -3.58
N ASN A 217 -16.89 -11.15 -3.80
CA ASN A 217 -16.96 -12.17 -2.76
C ASN A 217 -15.57 -12.58 -2.25
N ALA A 218 -15.09 -11.90 -1.21
CA ALA A 218 -13.78 -12.18 -0.61
C ALA A 218 -13.65 -13.60 0.00
N ALA A 219 -14.75 -14.32 0.24
CA ALA A 219 -14.70 -15.70 0.70
C ALA A 219 -14.42 -16.70 -0.44
N LYS A 220 -14.73 -16.31 -1.68
CA LYS A 220 -14.66 -17.18 -2.87
C LYS A 220 -13.68 -16.69 -3.92
N GLU A 221 -13.16 -15.47 -3.81
CA GLU A 221 -12.36 -14.83 -4.85
C GLU A 221 -11.05 -14.27 -4.26
N ALA A 222 -9.98 -14.30 -5.07
CA ALA A 222 -8.72 -13.65 -4.77
C ALA A 222 -8.27 -12.79 -5.96
N ILE A 223 -7.75 -11.61 -5.65
CA ILE A 223 -7.26 -10.64 -6.62
C ILE A 223 -5.81 -11.00 -6.98
N TYR A 224 -5.53 -11.17 -8.27
CA TYR A 224 -4.19 -11.40 -8.81
C TYR A 224 -3.80 -10.22 -9.69
N ILE A 225 -2.92 -9.35 -9.17
CA ILE A 225 -2.53 -8.12 -9.86
C ILE A 225 -1.82 -8.42 -11.18
N GLU A 226 -0.97 -9.44 -11.22
CA GLU A 226 -0.26 -9.88 -12.43
C GLU A 226 -1.19 -10.40 -13.54
N LYS A 227 -2.41 -10.81 -13.18
CA LYS A 227 -3.40 -11.37 -14.12
C LYS A 227 -4.43 -10.34 -14.56
N GLY A 228 -4.66 -9.30 -13.76
CA GLY A 228 -5.75 -8.35 -13.93
C GLY A 228 -7.13 -8.91 -13.60
N LEU A 229 -7.19 -9.97 -12.78
CA LEU A 229 -8.42 -10.74 -12.56
C LEU A 229 -8.58 -11.14 -11.10
N ALA A 230 -9.84 -11.24 -10.69
CA ALA A 230 -10.28 -11.94 -9.52
C ALA A 230 -10.62 -13.39 -9.90
N LEU A 231 -9.91 -14.35 -9.31
CA LEU A 231 -10.09 -15.77 -9.59
C LEU A 231 -10.80 -16.46 -8.44
N LYS A 232 -11.73 -17.35 -8.79
CA LYS A 232 -12.41 -18.21 -7.82
C LYS A 232 -11.41 -19.12 -7.12
N ARG A 233 -11.60 -19.33 -5.83
CA ARG A 233 -10.80 -20.21 -4.99
C ARG A 233 -11.63 -20.82 -3.87
N LYS A 234 -11.11 -21.91 -3.30
CA LYS A 234 -11.57 -22.43 -2.01
C LYS A 234 -10.78 -21.71 -0.91
N GLN A 235 -11.46 -21.04 0.02
CA GLN A 235 -10.83 -20.53 1.22
C GLN A 235 -10.73 -21.65 2.26
N ALA A 236 -9.60 -21.75 2.96
CA ALA A 236 -9.46 -22.65 4.09
C ALA A 236 -10.39 -22.22 5.24
N PHE A 237 -10.78 -23.16 6.11
CA PHE A 237 -11.61 -22.85 7.27
C PHE A 237 -11.04 -21.69 8.11
N GLY A 238 -11.89 -20.73 8.49
CA GLY A 238 -11.52 -19.57 9.30
C GLY A 238 -12.19 -18.27 8.86
N ASP A 239 -11.70 -17.14 9.37
CA ASP A 239 -12.22 -15.82 9.01
C ASP A 239 -11.99 -15.49 7.53
N VAL A 240 -13.00 -14.84 6.93
CA VAL A 240 -12.93 -14.35 5.55
C VAL A 240 -11.84 -13.30 5.42
N ARG A 241 -11.06 -13.37 4.34
CA ARG A 241 -9.94 -12.46 4.09
C ARG A 241 -9.97 -11.99 2.65
N LEU A 242 -9.92 -10.68 2.46
CA LEU A 242 -9.66 -10.05 1.18
C LEU A 242 -8.24 -10.41 0.75
N GLN A 243 -8.13 -11.25 -0.27
CA GLN A 243 -6.83 -11.73 -0.74
C GLN A 243 -6.40 -10.93 -1.95
N ILE A 244 -5.24 -10.29 -1.81
CA ILE A 244 -4.62 -9.46 -2.84
C ILE A 244 -3.21 -9.99 -3.01
N ILE A 245 -2.93 -10.61 -4.16
CA ILE A 245 -1.63 -11.16 -4.52
C ILE A 245 -0.98 -10.19 -5.50
N ASP A 246 0.10 -9.56 -5.07
CA ASP A 246 0.94 -8.72 -5.92
C ASP A 246 1.99 -9.58 -6.68
N PRO A 247 2.68 -9.03 -7.68
CA PRO A 247 3.61 -9.81 -8.51
C PRO A 247 4.89 -10.29 -7.80
N TYR A 248 5.15 -9.84 -6.56
CA TYR A 248 6.42 -10.06 -5.88
C TYR A 248 6.29 -10.90 -4.62
N SER A 249 5.07 -11.02 -4.06
CA SER A 249 4.79 -11.83 -2.88
C SER A 249 4.11 -13.15 -3.28
N PRO A 250 4.59 -14.31 -2.79
CA PRO A 250 3.94 -15.60 -3.04
C PRO A 250 2.62 -15.79 -2.27
N SER A 251 2.22 -14.79 -1.49
CA SER A 251 1.07 -14.84 -0.60
C SER A 251 0.34 -13.50 -0.58
N SER A 252 -0.91 -13.50 -0.13
CA SER A 252 -1.67 -12.26 0.01
C SER A 252 -0.93 -11.22 0.85
N VAL A 253 -0.85 -10.00 0.34
CA VAL A 253 -0.33 -8.84 1.08
C VAL A 253 -1.32 -8.38 2.15
N CYS A 254 -2.63 -8.49 1.86
CA CYS A 254 -3.69 -8.27 2.84
C CYS A 254 -3.95 -9.55 3.62
N ARG A 255 -3.54 -9.58 4.89
CA ARG A 255 -3.60 -10.79 5.75
C ARG A 255 -4.62 -10.69 6.88
N SER A 256 -5.10 -9.49 7.17
CA SER A 256 -5.97 -9.23 8.30
C SER A 256 -7.45 -9.43 7.94
N PRO A 257 -8.19 -10.28 8.67
CA PRO A 257 -9.64 -10.35 8.53
C PRO A 257 -10.32 -9.04 8.97
N TYR A 258 -9.72 -8.27 9.88
CA TYR A 258 -10.27 -6.97 10.31
C TYR A 258 -10.23 -5.93 9.20
N ALA A 259 -9.13 -5.86 8.45
CA ALA A 259 -9.05 -5.02 7.26
C ALA A 259 -10.14 -5.38 6.23
N THR A 260 -10.42 -6.68 6.11
CA THR A 260 -11.46 -7.20 5.21
C THR A 260 -12.84 -6.72 5.65
N SER A 261 -13.20 -6.96 6.92
CA SER A 261 -14.50 -6.53 7.45
C SER A 261 -14.67 -5.01 7.39
N ALA A 262 -13.66 -4.24 7.78
CA ALA A 262 -13.70 -2.78 7.74
C ALA A 262 -13.93 -2.26 6.31
N PHE A 263 -13.24 -2.83 5.32
CA PHE A 263 -13.42 -2.48 3.91
C PHE A 263 -14.86 -2.72 3.45
N PHE A 264 -15.40 -3.93 3.65
CA PHE A 264 -16.75 -4.25 3.16
C PHE A 264 -17.85 -3.53 3.95
N ASP A 265 -17.65 -3.21 5.22
CA ASP A 265 -18.55 -2.35 5.99
C ASP A 265 -18.61 -0.95 5.36
N ALA A 266 -17.45 -0.37 5.03
CA ALA A 266 -17.37 0.92 4.35
C ALA A 266 -18.00 0.88 2.95
N ILE A 267 -17.72 -0.14 2.14
CA ILE A 267 -18.32 -0.29 0.80
C ILE A 267 -19.86 -0.34 0.88
N ARG A 268 -20.41 -1.14 1.82
CA ARG A 268 -21.87 -1.22 2.04
C ARG A 268 -22.45 0.13 2.47
N PHE A 269 -21.76 0.82 3.38
CA PHE A 269 -22.16 2.15 3.84
C PHE A 269 -22.18 3.16 2.71
N ILE A 270 -21.07 3.31 1.98
CA ILE A 270 -20.90 4.27 0.88
C ILE A 270 -21.95 4.03 -0.21
N ARG A 271 -22.18 2.78 -0.61
CA ARG A 271 -23.24 2.45 -1.57
C ARG A 271 -24.62 2.89 -1.09
N GLY A 272 -24.90 2.75 0.21
CA GLY A 272 -26.12 3.24 0.83
C GLY A 272 -26.25 4.76 0.79
N GLN A 273 -25.15 5.50 0.93
CA GLN A 273 -25.11 6.96 0.80
C GLN A 273 -25.29 7.41 -0.65
N PHE A 274 -24.63 6.75 -1.60
CA PHE A 274 -24.75 7.06 -3.04
C PHE A 274 -26.19 6.90 -3.54
N LYS A 275 -26.90 5.86 -3.08
CA LYS A 275 -28.34 5.66 -3.38
C LYS A 275 -29.24 6.79 -2.88
N GLN A 276 -28.77 7.59 -1.94
CA GLN A 276 -29.47 8.74 -1.36
C GLN A 276 -28.92 10.07 -1.89
N GLY A 277 -28.06 10.06 -2.91
CA GLY A 277 -27.42 11.26 -3.46
C GLY A 277 -26.40 11.92 -2.53
N ARG A 278 -25.86 11.19 -1.55
CA ARG A 278 -24.89 11.71 -0.56
C ARG A 278 -23.46 11.25 -0.86
N MET A 279 -22.47 11.90 -0.24
CA MET A 279 -21.02 11.63 -0.38
C MET A 279 -20.39 11.86 -1.77
N ILE A 280 -21.16 12.28 -2.77
CA ILE A 280 -20.63 12.61 -4.10
C ILE A 280 -20.36 14.13 -4.18
N ASP A 281 -21.39 14.94 -3.93
CA ASP A 281 -21.31 16.41 -4.09
C ASP A 281 -20.59 17.10 -2.92
N SER A 282 -20.45 16.43 -1.78
CA SER A 282 -19.83 17.00 -0.57
C SER A 282 -18.30 16.84 -0.52
N PHE A 283 -17.70 16.11 -1.46
CA PHE A 283 -16.26 15.84 -1.47
C PHE A 283 -15.44 17.16 -1.54
N PRO A 284 -14.33 17.31 -0.78
CA PRO A 284 -13.64 16.29 0.03
C PRO A 284 -14.23 16.04 1.42
N GLU A 285 -15.26 16.79 1.83
CA GLU A 285 -15.91 16.59 3.11
C GLU A 285 -16.83 15.37 3.10
N VAL A 286 -16.83 14.67 4.23
CA VAL A 286 -17.59 13.42 4.43
C VAL A 286 -18.35 13.52 5.76
N PRO A 287 -19.37 14.40 5.86
CA PRO A 287 -20.14 14.55 7.11
C PRO A 287 -20.79 13.23 7.55
N GLU A 288 -21.13 12.35 6.60
CA GLU A 288 -21.66 11.02 6.85
C GLU A 288 -20.68 10.11 7.61
N ALA A 289 -19.38 10.42 7.64
CA ALA A 289 -18.40 9.64 8.38
C ALA A 289 -18.72 9.58 9.87
N ALA A 290 -19.27 10.65 10.46
CA ALA A 290 -19.71 10.64 11.86
C ALA A 290 -20.79 9.58 12.12
N ARG A 291 -21.69 9.39 11.14
CA ARG A 291 -22.72 8.35 11.20
C ARG A 291 -22.09 6.95 11.09
N PHE A 292 -21.18 6.74 10.13
CA PHE A 292 -20.47 5.47 9.99
C PHE A 292 -19.73 5.06 11.26
N LYS A 293 -19.02 6.01 11.90
CA LYS A 293 -18.30 5.76 13.16
C LYS A 293 -19.24 5.32 14.28
N ARG A 294 -20.41 5.95 14.42
CA ARG A 294 -21.45 5.54 15.38
C ARG A 294 -22.00 4.15 15.07
N GLU A 295 -22.34 3.87 13.81
CA GLU A 295 -22.90 2.56 13.40
C GLU A 295 -21.88 1.42 13.56
N THR A 296 -20.59 1.72 13.43
CA THR A 296 -19.50 0.73 13.52
C THR A 296 -18.77 0.74 14.87
N GLN A 297 -19.26 1.49 15.86
CA GLN A 297 -18.56 1.67 17.15
C GLN A 297 -18.26 0.36 17.88
N PHE A 298 -19.13 -0.65 17.71
CA PHE A 298 -19.00 -1.97 18.31
C PHE A 298 -18.48 -3.04 17.33
N ALA A 299 -18.10 -2.65 16.11
CA ALA A 299 -17.56 -3.59 15.14
C ALA A 299 -16.24 -4.18 15.65
N ARG A 300 -16.06 -5.51 15.52
CA ARG A 300 -14.87 -6.21 16.05
C ARG A 300 -13.55 -5.63 15.53
N TRP A 301 -13.53 -5.20 14.27
CA TRP A 301 -12.36 -4.59 13.63
C TRP A 301 -12.02 -3.21 14.19
N ARG A 302 -12.97 -2.52 14.86
CA ARG A 302 -12.77 -1.21 15.50
C ARG A 302 -12.44 -1.37 16.98
N THR A 303 -13.11 -2.28 17.69
CA THR A 303 -12.93 -2.45 19.14
C THR A 303 -11.64 -3.16 19.53
N GLN A 304 -11.12 -4.09 18.72
CA GLN A 304 -9.82 -4.72 19.00
C GLN A 304 -8.60 -3.80 18.84
N MET A 305 -8.80 -2.58 18.33
CA MET A 305 -7.74 -1.58 18.19
C MET A 305 -7.30 -0.99 19.52
N ALA A 306 -8.17 -1.00 20.53
CA ALA A 306 -7.86 -0.45 21.84
C ALA A 306 -6.81 -1.28 22.59
N ASP A 307 -6.75 -2.60 22.32
CA ASP A 307 -6.02 -3.55 23.17
C ASP A 307 -4.76 -4.16 22.55
N LYS A 308 -4.43 -3.85 21.29
CA LYS A 308 -3.30 -4.48 20.59
C LYS A 308 -2.49 -3.51 19.76
N ILE A 309 -1.41 -2.99 20.33
CA ILE A 309 -0.22 -2.65 19.53
C ILE A 309 0.37 -3.99 19.10
N VAL A 310 0.00 -4.46 17.91
CA VAL A 310 0.70 -5.58 17.28
C VAL A 310 1.99 -4.98 16.72
N PHE A 311 3.09 -5.17 17.44
CA PHE A 311 4.43 -4.97 16.91
C PHE A 311 4.69 -6.06 15.87
#